data_AF-A0A2U2HLV7-F1
#
_entry.id   AF-A0A2U2HLV7-F1
#
_cell.length_a   1.000
_cell.length_b   1.000
_cell.length_c   1.000
_cell.angle_alpha   90.00
_cell.angle_beta   90.00
_cell.angle_gamma   90.00
#
_symmetry.space_group_name_H-M   'P 1'
#
loop_
_entity.id
_entity.type
_entity.pdbx_description
1 polymer ?
#
loop_
_entity_poly.entity_id
_entity_poly.type
_entity_poly.pdbx_seq_one_letter_code
_entity_poly.pdbx_strand_id
1 'polypeptide(L)'
;MTSTSYELLRKKGYALAGELGDLRRRACVYHHLYADSGKRSVFPLIAAHGALWACGYFKKGMLGGRVISLRYLLSPGARRAKLQAIADFADKFRDINRRVCAEAYAIYHYTKLHGGDGYIRGVIGDAFADILCACHESNQRDSHFSREQRKTLFMAFLCWEQEHIVAPAVARAFDAFDNGLIKYLARRPTIAFAYFGSDFRLRFKDFSSHDERIERGLQAYRRAEDVGFVRVERALGHYKLMPADFHLDPDSSFQAIALAHA
;
A
#
# COMPACT_ATOMS: atom_id res chain seq x y z
N MET A 1 25.12 -7.41 12.15
CA MET A 1 24.19 -8.37 11.51
C MET A 1 23.99 -7.94 10.06
N THR A 2 23.62 -8.85 9.16
CA THR A 2 24.02 -8.73 7.73
C THR A 2 22.89 -8.32 6.80
N SER A 3 23.27 -7.61 5.73
CA SER A 3 22.46 -7.35 4.53
C SER A 3 21.73 -8.60 4.01
N THR A 4 22.35 -9.79 4.15
CA THR A 4 21.77 -11.07 3.72
C THR A 4 20.45 -11.38 4.40
N SER A 5 20.30 -11.15 5.71
CA SER A 5 19.03 -11.40 6.41
C SER A 5 17.92 -10.49 5.91
N TYR A 6 18.23 -9.22 5.67
CA TYR A 6 17.26 -8.27 5.11
C TYR A 6 16.86 -8.67 3.70
N GLU A 7 17.82 -9.00 2.82
CA GLU A 7 17.53 -9.43 1.45
C GLU A 7 16.70 -10.72 1.38
N LEU A 8 16.91 -11.66 2.31
CA LEU A 8 16.05 -12.85 2.42
C LEU A 8 14.60 -12.46 2.77
N LEU A 9 14.41 -11.55 3.73
CA LEU A 9 13.09 -11.06 4.10
C LEU A 9 12.44 -10.23 2.98
N ARG A 10 13.21 -9.43 2.24
CA ARG A 10 12.74 -8.72 1.05
C ARG A 10 12.29 -9.70 -0.01
N LYS A 11 13.10 -10.71 -0.35
CA LYS A 11 12.73 -11.75 -1.33
C LYS A 11 11.43 -12.44 -0.93
N LYS A 12 11.28 -12.80 0.34
CA LYS A 12 10.05 -13.36 0.90
C LYS A 12 8.88 -12.36 0.79
N GLY A 13 9.10 -11.10 1.13
CA GLY A 13 8.10 -10.02 0.98
C GLY A 13 7.60 -9.88 -0.46
N TYR A 14 8.50 -9.94 -1.45
CA TYR A 14 8.13 -9.90 -2.87
C TYR A 14 7.35 -11.13 -3.32
N ALA A 15 7.74 -12.32 -2.84
CA ALA A 15 6.98 -13.54 -3.10
C ALA A 15 5.57 -13.43 -2.51
N LEU A 16 5.46 -13.01 -1.25
CA LEU A 16 4.19 -12.79 -0.54
C LEU A 16 3.32 -11.69 -1.17
N ALA A 17 3.93 -10.64 -1.74
CA ALA A 17 3.19 -9.57 -2.42
C ALA A 17 2.59 -10.01 -3.78
N GLY A 18 2.99 -11.17 -4.29
CA GLY A 18 2.52 -11.76 -5.55
C GLY A 18 2.88 -10.93 -6.79
N GLU A 19 2.18 -11.21 -7.88
CA GLU A 19 2.29 -10.50 -9.14
C GLU A 19 1.50 -9.18 -9.15
N LEU A 20 1.59 -8.40 -10.22
CA LEU A 20 0.94 -7.09 -10.31
C LEU A 20 -0.58 -7.15 -10.04
N GLY A 21 -1.25 -8.22 -10.48
CA GLY A 21 -2.69 -8.42 -10.28
C GLY A 21 -3.10 -8.80 -8.85
N ASP A 22 -2.17 -9.22 -8.00
CA ASP A 22 -2.45 -9.86 -6.70
C ASP A 22 -2.70 -8.86 -5.56
N LEU A 23 -3.48 -7.81 -5.83
CA LEU A 23 -3.81 -6.77 -4.84
C LEU A 23 -4.51 -7.32 -3.58
N ARG A 24 -5.29 -8.40 -3.72
CA ARG A 24 -5.94 -9.10 -2.59
C ARG A 24 -4.93 -9.80 -1.69
N ARG A 25 -3.92 -10.42 -2.30
CA ARG A 25 -2.82 -11.07 -1.60
C ARG A 25 -2.04 -10.05 -0.79
N ARG A 26 -1.75 -8.88 -1.38
CA ARG A 26 -1.12 -7.75 -0.67
C ARG A 26 -1.96 -7.25 0.50
N ALA A 27 -3.27 -7.14 0.34
CA ALA A 27 -4.16 -6.77 1.44
C ALA A 27 -4.10 -7.78 2.60
N CYS A 28 -3.97 -9.08 2.31
CA CYS A 28 -3.77 -10.12 3.32
C CYS A 28 -2.41 -9.98 4.03
N VAL A 29 -1.31 -9.76 3.29
CA VAL A 29 0.02 -9.53 3.88
C VAL A 29 0.01 -8.30 4.80
N TYR A 30 -0.58 -7.20 4.34
CA TYR A 30 -0.72 -6.00 5.15
C TYR A 30 -1.55 -6.22 6.41
N HIS A 31 -2.67 -6.95 6.30
CA HIS A 31 -3.50 -7.29 7.46
C HIS A 31 -2.72 -8.16 8.45
N HIS A 32 -1.93 -9.12 7.98
CA HIS A 32 -1.03 -9.90 8.82
C HIS A 32 -0.06 -9.01 9.61
N LEU A 33 0.63 -8.05 8.97
CA LEU A 33 1.54 -7.14 9.69
C LEU A 33 0.82 -6.29 10.76
N TYR A 34 -0.41 -5.87 10.47
CA TYR A 34 -1.26 -5.17 11.43
C TYR A 34 -1.61 -6.06 12.63
N ALA A 35 -2.09 -7.28 12.38
CA ALA A 35 -2.47 -8.25 13.40
C ALA A 35 -1.25 -8.69 14.24
N ASP A 36 -0.14 -9.05 13.59
CA ASP A 36 1.11 -9.51 14.22
C ASP A 36 1.78 -8.44 15.09
N SER A 37 1.49 -7.15 14.84
CA SER A 37 1.90 -6.03 15.71
C SER A 37 1.02 -5.85 16.96
N GLY A 38 0.05 -6.74 17.19
CA GLY A 38 -1.01 -6.56 18.18
C GLY A 38 -1.84 -5.32 17.88
N LYS A 39 -2.07 -5.05 16.59
CA LYS A 39 -2.85 -3.90 16.09
C LYS A 39 -2.24 -2.52 16.39
N ARG A 40 -0.94 -2.45 16.71
CA ARG A 40 -0.20 -1.21 17.03
C ARG A 40 0.30 -0.49 15.77
N SER A 41 0.77 -1.22 14.76
CA SER A 41 1.24 -0.67 13.48
C SER A 41 0.09 -0.58 12.48
N VAL A 42 -0.44 0.63 12.26
CA VAL A 42 -1.66 0.83 11.45
C VAL A 42 -1.42 1.24 10.01
N PHE A 43 -0.17 1.54 9.64
CA PHE A 43 0.19 1.79 8.26
C PHE A 43 -0.20 0.62 7.34
N PRO A 44 0.12 -0.65 7.66
CA PRO A 44 -0.30 -1.79 6.86
C PRO A 44 -1.82 -1.84 6.66
N LEU A 45 -2.61 -1.65 7.72
CA LEU A 45 -4.07 -1.69 7.61
C LEU A 45 -4.61 -0.64 6.61
N ILE A 46 -4.09 0.59 6.67
CA ILE A 46 -4.48 1.65 5.72
C ILE A 46 -3.97 1.33 4.31
N ALA A 47 -2.77 0.75 4.17
CA ALA A 47 -2.23 0.32 2.88
C ALA A 47 -3.05 -0.83 2.25
N ALA A 48 -3.65 -1.72 3.06
CA ALA A 48 -4.60 -2.74 2.60
C ALA A 48 -5.84 -2.11 1.95
N HIS A 49 -6.41 -1.06 2.57
CA HIS A 49 -7.47 -0.26 1.95
C HIS A 49 -7.02 0.37 0.63
N GLY A 50 -5.78 0.87 0.57
CA GLY A 50 -5.14 1.37 -0.63
C GLY A 50 -5.12 0.34 -1.77
N ALA A 51 -4.63 -0.87 -1.48
CA ALA A 51 -4.54 -1.96 -2.46
C ALA A 51 -5.93 -2.37 -3.01
N LEU A 52 -6.93 -2.51 -2.13
CA LEU A 52 -8.28 -2.91 -2.53
C LEU A 52 -9.02 -1.79 -3.26
N TRP A 53 -8.86 -0.53 -2.85
CA TRP A 53 -9.42 0.62 -3.56
C TRP A 53 -8.85 0.75 -4.98
N ALA A 54 -7.53 0.53 -5.13
CA ALA A 54 -6.85 0.54 -6.42
C ALA A 54 -7.45 -0.46 -7.42
N CYS A 55 -7.90 -1.64 -6.97
CA CYS A 55 -8.60 -2.60 -7.85
C CYS A 55 -9.79 -1.97 -8.56
N GLY A 56 -10.64 -1.23 -7.82
CA GLY A 56 -11.82 -0.57 -8.37
C GLY A 56 -11.45 0.63 -9.24
N TYR A 57 -10.46 1.40 -8.82
CA TYR A 57 -9.98 2.57 -9.56
C TYR A 57 -9.44 2.19 -10.95
N PHE A 58 -8.55 1.19 -11.04
CA PHE A 58 -7.99 0.76 -12.32
C PHE A 58 -9.05 0.14 -13.25
N LYS A 59 -10.02 -0.60 -12.70
CA LYS A 59 -11.16 -1.11 -13.51
C LYS A 59 -11.94 0.03 -14.16
N LYS A 60 -12.25 1.09 -13.40
CA LYS A 60 -12.92 2.29 -13.93
C LYS A 60 -12.04 3.03 -14.95
N GLY A 61 -10.75 3.18 -14.67
CA GLY A 61 -9.79 3.79 -15.60
C GLY A 61 -9.72 3.05 -16.95
N MET A 62 -9.64 1.71 -16.92
CA MET A 62 -9.65 0.89 -18.13
C MET A 62 -10.97 0.99 -18.90
N LEU A 63 -12.11 1.08 -18.21
CA LEU A 63 -13.40 1.30 -18.87
C LEU A 63 -13.44 2.65 -19.59
N GLY A 64 -12.98 3.72 -18.94
CA GLY A 64 -12.84 5.03 -19.57
C GLY A 64 -11.88 5.00 -20.77
N GLY A 65 -10.76 4.29 -20.63
CA GLY A 65 -9.81 4.04 -21.72
C GLY A 65 -10.46 3.36 -22.93
N ARG A 66 -11.29 2.33 -22.70
CA ARG A 66 -12.06 1.64 -23.76
C ARG A 66 -13.00 2.59 -24.48
N VAL A 67 -13.73 3.45 -23.76
CA VAL A 67 -14.63 4.45 -24.36
C VAL A 67 -13.84 5.46 -25.21
N ILE A 68 -12.78 6.05 -24.65
CA ILE A 68 -11.92 7.01 -25.36
C ILE A 68 -11.33 6.39 -26.63
N SER A 69 -10.98 5.10 -26.57
CA SER A 69 -10.38 4.36 -27.68
C SER A 69 -11.31 4.17 -28.89
N LEU A 70 -12.63 4.36 -28.73
CA LEU A 70 -13.60 4.21 -29.83
C LEU A 70 -13.38 5.22 -30.96
N ARG A 71 -12.71 6.35 -30.70
CA ARG A 71 -12.30 7.28 -31.78
C ARG A 71 -11.31 6.66 -32.78
N TYR A 72 -10.69 5.53 -32.43
CA TYR A 72 -9.73 4.80 -33.26
C TYR A 72 -10.32 3.50 -33.84
N LEU A 73 -11.65 3.39 -33.95
CA LEU A 73 -12.31 2.18 -34.49
C LEU A 73 -11.82 1.83 -35.90
N LEU A 74 -11.55 2.84 -36.74
CA LEU A 74 -11.02 2.67 -38.10
C LEU A 74 -9.50 2.45 -38.13
N SER A 75 -8.83 2.40 -36.99
CA SER A 75 -7.38 2.18 -36.87
C SER A 75 -7.08 1.18 -35.75
N PRO A 76 -7.32 -0.12 -35.97
CA PRO A 76 -7.22 -1.15 -34.94
C PRO A 76 -5.85 -1.20 -34.24
N GLY A 77 -4.76 -0.97 -34.98
CA GLY A 77 -3.41 -0.90 -34.43
C GLY A 77 -3.23 0.26 -33.43
N ALA A 78 -3.66 1.47 -33.81
CA ALA A 78 -3.62 2.63 -32.94
C ALA A 78 -4.50 2.44 -31.69
N ARG A 79 -5.69 1.84 -31.86
CA ARG A 79 -6.58 1.50 -30.75
C ARG A 79 -5.90 0.57 -29.75
N ARG A 80 -5.28 -0.52 -30.24
CA ARG A 80 -4.56 -1.48 -29.39
C ARG A 80 -3.41 -0.83 -28.65
N ALA A 81 -2.60 -0.02 -29.34
CA ALA A 81 -1.47 0.69 -28.74
C ALA A 81 -1.93 1.64 -27.61
N LYS A 82 -3.03 2.38 -27.78
CA LYS A 82 -3.55 3.27 -26.73
C LYS A 82 -4.09 2.52 -25.52
N LEU A 83 -4.77 1.39 -25.74
CA LEU A 83 -5.24 0.56 -24.62
C LEU A 83 -4.07 -0.11 -23.87
N GLN A 84 -3.04 -0.55 -24.60
CA GLN A 84 -1.83 -1.11 -24.00
C GLN A 84 -1.12 -0.08 -23.13
N ALA A 85 -0.94 1.16 -23.63
CA ALA A 85 -0.31 2.22 -22.85
C ALA A 85 -1.05 2.53 -21.53
N ILE A 86 -2.39 2.45 -21.51
CA ILE A 86 -3.18 2.63 -20.28
C ILE A 86 -2.98 1.44 -19.33
N ALA A 87 -2.91 0.22 -19.86
CA ALA A 87 -2.64 -0.97 -19.08
C ALA A 87 -1.24 -0.92 -18.45
N ASP A 88 -0.21 -0.59 -19.24
CA ASP A 88 1.17 -0.44 -18.80
C ASP A 88 1.29 0.64 -17.72
N PHE A 89 0.60 1.78 -17.91
CA PHE A 89 0.55 2.84 -16.92
C PHE A 89 -0.08 2.37 -15.60
N ALA A 90 -1.20 1.63 -15.64
CA ALA A 90 -1.80 1.05 -14.45
C ALA A 90 -0.88 0.02 -13.77
N ASP A 91 -0.14 -0.76 -14.55
CA ASP A 91 0.84 -1.73 -14.05
C ASP A 91 1.97 -1.07 -13.28
N LYS A 92 2.41 0.14 -13.65
CA LYS A 92 3.38 0.91 -12.84
C LYS A 92 2.88 1.19 -11.43
N PHE A 93 1.60 1.53 -11.25
CA PHE A 93 1.06 1.75 -9.90
C PHE A 93 0.84 0.44 -9.13
N ARG A 94 0.50 -0.66 -9.81
CA ARG A 94 0.45 -1.99 -9.19
C ARG A 94 1.83 -2.42 -8.69
N ASP A 95 2.87 -2.14 -9.47
CA ASP A 95 4.27 -2.40 -9.09
C ASP A 95 4.69 -1.56 -7.87
N ILE A 96 4.35 -0.27 -7.83
CA ILE A 96 4.59 0.57 -6.65
C ILE A 96 3.96 -0.04 -5.41
N ASN A 97 2.69 -0.43 -5.47
CA ASN A 97 2.00 -1.06 -4.34
C ASN A 97 2.64 -2.41 -3.93
N ARG A 98 3.15 -3.18 -4.90
CA ARG A 98 3.89 -4.43 -4.65
C ARG A 98 5.20 -4.16 -3.90
N ARG A 99 5.97 -3.17 -4.36
CA ARG A 99 7.24 -2.76 -3.72
C ARG A 99 7.02 -2.28 -2.29
N VAL A 100 6.03 -1.41 -2.05
CA VAL A 100 5.68 -0.95 -0.69
C VAL A 100 5.32 -2.15 0.20
N CYS A 101 4.53 -3.10 -0.29
CA CYS A 101 4.12 -4.28 0.47
C CYS A 101 5.32 -5.14 0.87
N ALA A 102 6.20 -5.43 -0.09
CA ALA A 102 7.39 -6.23 0.13
C ALA A 102 8.38 -5.58 1.10
N GLU A 103 8.64 -4.28 0.95
CA GLU A 103 9.54 -3.55 1.85
C GLU A 103 8.95 -3.40 3.25
N ALA A 104 7.65 -3.11 3.37
CA ALA A 104 6.99 -3.05 4.68
C ALA A 104 7.08 -4.38 5.42
N TYR A 105 6.91 -5.51 4.72
CA TYR A 105 7.12 -6.85 5.28
C TYR A 105 8.56 -7.04 5.75
N ALA A 106 9.55 -6.71 4.91
CA ALA A 106 10.96 -6.90 5.22
C ALA A 106 11.42 -6.05 6.41
N ILE A 107 11.09 -4.75 6.41
CA ILE A 107 11.42 -3.82 7.50
C ILE A 107 10.79 -4.28 8.82
N TYR A 108 9.50 -4.63 8.79
CA TYR A 108 8.78 -5.05 9.98
C TYR A 108 9.39 -6.33 10.58
N HIS A 109 9.59 -7.38 9.79
CA HIS A 109 10.14 -8.64 10.31
C HIS A 109 11.62 -8.56 10.65
N TYR A 110 12.42 -7.78 9.91
CA TYR A 110 13.83 -7.60 10.24
C TYR A 110 13.98 -6.96 11.61
N THR A 111 13.29 -5.84 11.84
CA THR A 111 13.35 -5.15 13.14
C THR A 111 12.76 -5.99 14.27
N LYS A 112 11.75 -6.82 14.01
CA LYS A 112 11.19 -7.74 15.01
C LYS A 112 12.18 -8.85 15.41
N LEU A 113 12.95 -9.37 14.46
CA LEU A 113 13.90 -10.49 14.67
C LEU A 113 15.28 -10.04 15.16
N HIS A 114 15.72 -8.85 14.74
CA HIS A 114 17.10 -8.39 14.91
C HIS A 114 17.21 -7.04 15.63
N GLY A 115 16.09 -6.40 15.97
CA GLY A 115 16.07 -5.06 16.55
C GLY A 115 16.50 -3.98 15.55
N GLY A 116 16.81 -2.79 16.09
CA GLY A 116 17.29 -1.65 15.33
C GLY A 116 18.81 -1.62 15.27
N ASP A 117 19.42 -2.53 14.51
CA ASP A 117 20.87 -2.54 14.31
C ASP A 117 21.35 -1.45 13.32
N GLY A 118 22.68 -1.30 13.17
CA GLY A 118 23.25 -0.30 12.27
C GLY A 118 22.87 -0.50 10.80
N TYR A 119 22.58 -1.74 10.37
CA TYR A 119 22.18 -2.00 8.99
C TYR A 119 20.78 -1.44 8.72
N ILE A 120 19.78 -1.83 9.51
CA ILE A 120 18.41 -1.36 9.27
C ILE A 120 18.28 0.15 9.52
N ARG A 121 19.05 0.71 10.47
CA ARG A 121 19.14 2.17 10.65
C ARG A 121 19.68 2.87 9.41
N GLY A 122 20.62 2.27 8.68
CA GLY A 122 21.06 2.76 7.38
C GLY A 122 19.99 2.70 6.28
N VAL A 123 18.99 1.82 6.40
CA VAL A 123 17.89 1.65 5.43
C VAL A 123 16.72 2.58 5.73
N ILE A 124 16.31 2.70 7.00
CA ILE A 124 15.08 3.39 7.40
C ILE A 124 15.30 4.62 8.27
N GLY A 125 16.54 4.86 8.72
CA GLY A 125 16.89 5.94 9.65
C GLY A 125 16.64 5.56 11.11
N ASP A 126 17.31 6.28 12.01
CA ASP A 126 17.28 6.01 13.46
C ASP A 126 15.89 6.16 14.06
N ALA A 127 15.23 7.30 13.84
CA ALA A 127 13.93 7.59 14.42
C ALA A 127 12.86 6.57 14.03
N PHE A 128 12.91 6.06 12.80
CA PHE A 128 11.97 5.05 12.34
C PHE A 128 12.29 3.67 12.95
N ALA A 129 13.57 3.28 12.98
CA ALA A 129 13.99 2.05 13.65
C ALA A 129 13.60 2.05 15.13
N ASP A 130 13.78 3.15 15.85
CA ASP A 130 13.47 3.28 17.26
C ASP A 130 11.98 3.10 17.55
N ILE A 131 11.11 3.83 16.83
CA ILE A 131 9.66 3.75 17.06
C ILE A 131 9.08 2.38 16.65
N LEU A 132 9.67 1.74 15.63
CA LEU A 132 9.26 0.39 15.21
C LEU A 132 9.72 -0.68 16.21
N CYS A 133 10.93 -0.57 16.77
CA CYS A 133 11.37 -1.44 17.86
C CYS A 133 10.51 -1.27 19.11
N ALA A 134 10.17 -0.02 19.48
CA ALA A 134 9.26 0.26 20.58
C ALA A 134 7.86 -0.34 20.36
N CYS A 135 7.38 -0.39 19.11
CA CYS A 135 6.14 -1.06 18.75
C CYS A 135 6.22 -2.58 19.01
N HIS A 136 7.31 -3.23 18.59
CA HIS A 136 7.54 -4.66 18.82
C HIS A 136 7.65 -4.99 20.31
N GLU A 137 8.41 -4.21 21.06
CA GLU A 137 8.55 -4.37 22.51
C GLU A 137 7.22 -4.19 23.25
N SER A 138 6.45 -3.18 22.84
CA SER A 138 5.12 -2.93 23.40
C SER A 138 4.17 -4.10 23.14
N ASN A 139 4.25 -4.71 21.95
CA ASN A 139 3.48 -5.90 21.63
C ASN A 139 3.89 -7.12 22.46
N GLN A 140 5.20 -7.38 22.59
CA GLN A 140 5.71 -8.51 23.36
C GLN A 140 5.34 -8.42 24.86
N ARG A 141 5.33 -7.21 25.43
CA ARG A 141 5.01 -6.97 26.84
C ARG A 141 3.53 -6.71 27.10
N ASP A 142 2.69 -6.79 26.07
CA ASP A 142 1.29 -6.35 26.07
C ASP A 142 1.08 -4.97 26.74
N SER A 143 2.01 -4.05 26.49
CA SER A 143 1.96 -2.70 27.07
C SER A 143 1.17 -1.75 26.19
N HIS A 144 0.73 -0.64 26.78
CA HIS A 144 0.00 0.40 26.07
C HIS A 144 0.86 1.06 24.98
N PHE A 145 0.29 1.22 23.78
CA PHE A 145 0.89 1.95 22.66
C PHE A 145 0.01 3.14 22.28
N SER A 146 0.50 4.34 22.60
CA SER A 146 -0.31 5.56 22.58
C SER A 146 -0.69 5.99 21.16
N ARG A 147 -1.70 6.86 21.07
CA ARG A 147 -2.10 7.50 19.81
C ARG A 147 -0.96 8.28 19.16
N GLU A 148 -0.13 8.96 19.96
CA GLU A 148 1.03 9.70 19.44
C GLU A 148 2.12 8.74 18.94
N GLN A 149 2.43 7.66 19.66
CA GLN A 149 3.39 6.65 19.18
C GLN A 149 2.93 6.01 17.86
N ARG A 150 1.65 5.67 17.76
CA ARG A 150 1.06 5.11 16.54
C ARG A 150 1.05 6.09 15.38
N LYS A 151 0.80 7.37 15.64
CA LYS A 151 0.91 8.45 14.64
C LYS A 151 2.34 8.61 14.16
N THR A 152 3.30 8.63 15.08
CA THR A 152 4.74 8.73 14.77
C THR A 152 5.18 7.54 13.93
N LEU A 153 4.80 6.31 14.31
CA LEU A 153 5.11 5.11 13.52
C LEU A 153 4.47 5.16 12.13
N PHE A 154 3.19 5.54 12.04
CA PHE A 154 2.51 5.69 10.75
C PHE A 154 3.22 6.71 9.86
N MET A 155 3.57 7.87 10.40
CA MET A 155 4.28 8.93 9.67
C MET A 155 5.68 8.49 9.26
N ALA A 156 6.40 7.75 10.09
CA ALA A 156 7.72 7.25 9.76
C ALA A 156 7.67 6.29 8.55
N PHE A 157 6.72 5.34 8.54
CA PHE A 157 6.47 4.49 7.38
C PHE A 157 6.07 5.32 6.14
N LEU A 158 5.10 6.23 6.29
CA LEU A 158 4.59 7.05 5.19
C LEU A 158 5.68 7.92 4.57
N CYS A 159 6.48 8.63 5.37
CA CYS A 159 7.57 9.45 4.84
C CYS A 159 8.62 8.58 4.13
N TRP A 160 9.02 7.46 4.75
CA TRP A 160 10.01 6.55 4.18
C TRP A 160 9.55 5.97 2.85
N GLU A 161 8.31 5.44 2.75
CA GLU A 161 7.81 4.87 1.50
C GLU A 161 7.67 5.94 0.40
N GLN A 162 7.31 7.17 0.76
CA GLN A 162 7.18 8.26 -0.20
C GLN A 162 8.53 8.66 -0.77
N GLU A 163 9.55 8.78 0.07
CA GLU A 163 10.91 9.15 -0.33
C GLU A 163 11.58 8.06 -1.18
N HIS A 164 11.50 6.78 -0.75
CA HIS A 164 12.31 5.71 -1.33
C HIS A 164 11.61 4.95 -2.46
N ILE A 165 10.28 4.92 -2.47
CA ILE A 165 9.49 4.07 -3.38
C ILE A 165 8.53 4.89 -4.21
N VAL A 166 7.56 5.54 -3.57
CA VAL A 166 6.36 6.05 -4.22
C VAL A 166 6.65 7.29 -5.04
N ALA A 167 7.20 8.36 -4.45
CA ALA A 167 7.46 9.60 -5.17
C ALA A 167 8.33 9.41 -6.43
N PRO A 168 9.51 8.76 -6.34
CA PRO A 168 10.36 8.57 -7.52
C PRO A 168 9.71 7.66 -8.57
N ALA A 169 8.95 6.64 -8.17
CA ALA A 169 8.29 5.75 -9.12
C ALA A 169 7.07 6.39 -9.79
N VAL A 170 6.29 7.19 -9.05
CA VAL A 170 5.15 7.95 -9.59
C VAL A 170 5.65 8.98 -10.60
N ALA A 171 6.73 9.71 -10.29
CA ALA A 171 7.33 10.67 -11.22
C ALA A 171 7.71 9.97 -12.54
N ARG A 172 8.49 8.89 -12.47
CA ARG A 172 8.87 8.09 -13.65
C ARG A 172 7.66 7.55 -14.43
N ALA A 173 6.62 7.09 -13.74
CA ALA A 173 5.42 6.56 -14.39
C ALA A 173 4.66 7.65 -15.16
N PHE A 174 4.61 8.87 -14.62
CA PHE A 174 3.99 10.01 -15.31
C PHE A 174 4.87 10.51 -16.45
N ASP A 175 6.18 10.59 -16.29
CA ASP A 175 7.10 11.07 -17.32
C ASP A 175 7.11 10.15 -18.56
N ALA A 176 7.00 8.84 -18.37
CA ALA A 176 6.95 7.86 -19.45
C ALA A 176 5.58 7.74 -20.16
N PHE A 177 4.56 8.50 -19.74
CA PHE A 177 3.19 8.35 -20.25
C PHE A 177 2.72 9.55 -21.09
N ASP A 178 2.59 9.34 -22.39
CA ASP A 178 2.38 10.41 -23.38
C ASP A 178 0.91 10.79 -23.67
N ASN A 179 -0.07 10.27 -22.93
CA ASN A 179 -1.47 10.65 -23.13
C ASN A 179 -1.87 11.80 -22.20
N GLY A 180 -1.73 13.05 -22.66
CA GLY A 180 -1.96 14.26 -21.86
C GLY A 180 -3.31 14.31 -21.11
N LEU A 181 -4.42 13.88 -21.74
CA LEU A 181 -5.74 13.87 -21.10
C LEU A 181 -5.82 12.82 -19.98
N ILE A 182 -5.38 11.59 -20.26
CA ILE A 182 -5.40 10.52 -19.26
C ILE A 182 -4.42 10.82 -18.14
N LYS A 183 -3.23 11.36 -18.47
CA LYS A 183 -2.24 11.86 -17.51
C LYS A 183 -2.84 12.91 -16.59
N TYR A 184 -3.54 13.90 -17.15
CA TYR A 184 -4.22 14.96 -16.40
C TYR A 184 -5.26 14.40 -15.41
N LEU A 185 -6.09 13.44 -15.85
CA LEU A 185 -7.10 12.82 -15.00
C LEU A 185 -6.48 11.90 -13.94
N ALA A 186 -5.45 11.13 -14.29
CA ALA A 186 -4.74 10.23 -13.40
C ALA A 186 -3.96 10.98 -12.30
N ARG A 187 -3.57 12.24 -12.52
CA ARG A 187 -3.00 13.10 -11.47
C ARG A 187 -4.03 13.61 -10.47
N ARG A 188 -5.34 13.46 -10.72
CA ARG A 188 -6.39 14.00 -9.84
C ARG A 188 -7.34 12.92 -9.32
N PRO A 189 -6.82 11.82 -8.75
CA PRO A 189 -7.68 10.81 -8.17
C PRO A 189 -8.47 11.38 -7.00
N THR A 190 -9.71 10.92 -6.87
CA THR A 190 -10.48 11.07 -5.64
C THR A 190 -10.48 9.74 -4.92
N ILE A 191 -9.71 9.64 -3.84
CA ILE A 191 -9.60 8.44 -3.02
C ILE A 191 -10.78 8.39 -2.04
N ALA A 192 -11.43 7.24 -1.99
CA ALA A 192 -12.55 6.97 -1.10
C ALA A 192 -12.38 5.57 -0.50
N PHE A 193 -11.67 5.49 0.63
CA PHE A 193 -11.56 4.23 1.35
C PHE A 193 -12.89 3.85 1.98
N ALA A 194 -13.12 2.54 2.13
CA ALA A 194 -14.39 2.03 2.64
C ALA A 194 -14.75 2.58 4.04
N TYR A 195 -13.75 2.85 4.88
CA TYR A 195 -13.96 3.40 6.23
C TYR A 195 -14.21 4.91 6.25
N PHE A 196 -14.08 5.63 5.12
CA PHE A 196 -14.34 7.06 5.07
C PHE A 196 -15.84 7.40 5.25
N GLY A 197 -16.73 6.50 4.81
CA GLY A 197 -18.17 6.76 4.70
C GLY A 197 -18.52 7.53 3.42
N SER A 198 -19.76 8.00 3.32
CA SER A 198 -20.25 8.77 2.16
C SER A 198 -19.66 10.19 2.07
N ASP A 199 -19.38 10.78 3.22
CA ASP A 199 -19.19 12.23 3.36
C ASP A 199 -17.73 12.67 3.28
N PHE A 200 -16.80 11.71 3.24
CA PHE A 200 -15.37 11.99 3.25
C PHE A 200 -14.66 11.36 2.04
N ARG A 201 -13.89 12.17 1.33
CA ARG A 201 -13.06 11.75 0.19
C ARG A 201 -11.80 12.61 0.14
N LEU A 202 -10.68 12.01 -0.23
CA LEU A 202 -9.42 12.72 -0.45
C LEU A 202 -9.31 13.07 -1.93
N ARG A 203 -9.35 14.35 -2.25
CA ARG A 203 -9.23 14.86 -3.63
C ARG A 203 -7.81 15.36 -3.84
N PHE A 204 -7.11 14.75 -4.79
CA PHE A 204 -5.77 15.20 -5.18
C PHE A 204 -5.86 16.31 -6.24
N LYS A 205 -5.12 17.39 -6.03
CA LYS A 205 -4.85 18.39 -7.06
C LYS A 205 -3.76 17.90 -8.01
N ASP A 206 -2.78 17.20 -7.45
CA ASP A 206 -1.68 16.56 -8.16
C ASP A 206 -1.11 15.38 -7.36
N PHE A 207 -1.48 14.17 -7.76
CA PHE A 207 -1.01 12.93 -7.16
C PHE A 207 0.50 12.73 -7.31
N SER A 208 1.20 13.47 -8.18
CA SER A 208 2.66 13.46 -8.25
C SER A 208 3.34 14.27 -7.15
N SER A 209 2.62 15.21 -6.51
CA SER A 209 3.14 16.05 -5.43
C SER A 209 3.45 15.22 -4.18
N HIS A 210 4.69 15.31 -3.71
CA HIS A 210 5.14 14.66 -2.48
C HIS A 210 4.38 15.20 -1.27
N ASP A 211 4.35 16.52 -1.10
CA ASP A 211 3.70 17.18 0.04
C ASP A 211 2.20 16.85 0.10
N GLU A 212 1.51 16.86 -1.04
CA GLU A 212 0.08 16.51 -1.06
C GLU A 212 -0.12 15.03 -0.67
N ARG A 213 0.75 14.10 -1.10
CA ARG A 213 0.64 12.70 -0.68
C ARG A 213 0.86 12.52 0.82
N ILE A 214 1.82 13.22 1.42
CA ILE A 214 2.03 13.20 2.87
C ILE A 214 0.81 13.78 3.60
N GLU A 215 0.30 14.93 3.15
CA GLU A 215 -0.88 15.59 3.73
C GLU A 215 -2.12 14.67 3.67
N ARG A 216 -2.40 14.09 2.49
CA ARG A 216 -3.54 13.18 2.28
C ARG A 216 -3.38 11.88 3.04
N GLY A 217 -2.16 11.34 3.13
CA GLY A 217 -1.86 10.16 3.94
C GLY A 217 -2.16 10.40 5.43
N LEU A 218 -1.75 11.56 5.96
CA LEU A 218 -2.05 11.95 7.33
C LEU A 218 -3.56 12.20 7.54
N GLN A 219 -4.27 12.76 6.56
CA GLN A 219 -5.74 12.88 6.62
C GLN A 219 -6.42 11.50 6.66
N ALA A 220 -5.95 10.52 5.86
CA ALA A 220 -6.45 9.16 5.89
C ALA A 220 -6.23 8.48 7.26
N TYR A 221 -5.07 8.71 7.88
CA TYR A 221 -4.76 8.25 9.23
C TYR A 221 -5.66 8.90 10.28
N ARG A 222 -5.79 10.23 10.28
CA ARG A 222 -6.65 10.93 11.25
C ARG A 222 -8.08 10.41 11.17
N ARG A 223 -8.61 10.23 9.95
CA ARG A 223 -9.93 9.63 9.75
C ARG A 223 -10.02 8.21 10.29
N ALA A 224 -8.97 7.39 10.13
CA ALA A 224 -8.93 6.03 10.65
C ALA A 224 -8.95 6.01 12.20
N GLU A 225 -8.20 6.91 12.84
CA GLU A 225 -8.25 7.14 14.29
C GLU A 225 -9.65 7.56 14.76
N ASP A 226 -10.26 8.55 14.11
CA ASP A 226 -11.57 9.09 14.51
C ASP A 226 -12.70 8.07 14.34
N VAL A 227 -12.59 7.19 13.34
CA VAL A 227 -13.55 6.09 13.10
C VAL A 227 -13.29 4.89 14.03
N GLY A 228 -12.03 4.71 14.46
CA GLY A 228 -11.56 3.58 15.26
C GLY A 228 -11.16 2.37 14.41
N PHE A 229 -10.00 1.78 14.72
CA PHE A 229 -9.39 0.75 13.87
C PHE A 229 -10.16 -0.57 13.75
N VAL A 230 -10.98 -0.94 14.73
CA VAL A 230 -11.88 -2.10 14.61
C VAL A 230 -12.88 -1.92 13.46
N ARG A 231 -13.40 -0.70 13.28
CA ARG A 231 -14.30 -0.38 12.17
C ARG A 231 -13.53 -0.27 10.85
N VAL A 232 -12.31 0.26 10.88
CA VAL A 232 -11.42 0.32 9.71
C VAL A 232 -11.15 -1.10 9.20
N GLU A 233 -10.72 -2.01 10.08
CA GLU A 233 -10.47 -3.42 9.78
C GLU A 233 -11.71 -4.10 9.17
N ARG A 234 -12.88 -3.96 9.80
CA ARG A 234 -14.14 -4.53 9.28
C ARG A 234 -14.50 -3.97 7.89
N ALA A 235 -14.18 -2.70 7.62
CA ALA A 235 -14.50 -2.06 6.35
C ALA A 235 -13.72 -2.66 5.16
N LEU A 236 -12.68 -3.49 5.37
CA LEU A 236 -12.07 -4.28 4.31
C LEU A 236 -13.09 -5.18 3.58
N GLY A 237 -14.13 -5.67 4.30
CA GLY A 237 -15.19 -6.47 3.69
C GLY A 237 -16.07 -5.70 2.69
N HIS A 238 -16.15 -4.37 2.80
CA HIS A 238 -16.99 -3.56 1.89
C HIS A 238 -16.46 -3.53 0.47
N TYR A 239 -15.18 -3.83 0.23
CA TYR A 239 -14.66 -3.93 -1.12
C TYR A 239 -15.21 -5.16 -1.86
N LYS A 240 -15.70 -6.20 -1.13
CA LYS A 240 -16.18 -7.47 -1.70
C LYS A 240 -15.17 -8.13 -2.65
N LEU A 241 -13.89 -7.96 -2.33
CA LEU A 241 -12.77 -8.52 -3.11
C LEU A 241 -12.07 -9.65 -2.36
N MET A 242 -12.02 -9.57 -1.03
CA MET A 242 -11.37 -10.58 -0.22
C MET A 242 -12.19 -11.89 -0.22
N PRO A 243 -11.51 -13.05 -0.22
CA PRO A 243 -12.14 -14.35 -0.01
C PRO A 243 -12.96 -14.40 1.30
N ALA A 244 -13.97 -15.27 1.36
CA ALA A 244 -14.86 -15.34 2.54
C ALA A 244 -14.14 -15.88 3.79
N ASP A 245 -13.25 -16.85 3.60
CA ASP A 245 -12.33 -17.41 4.58
C ASP A 245 -11.42 -16.36 5.22
N PHE A 246 -10.98 -15.34 4.47
CA PHE A 246 -10.21 -14.22 5.04
C PHE A 246 -10.97 -13.49 6.16
N HIS A 247 -12.31 -13.39 6.06
CA HIS A 247 -13.10 -12.72 7.09
C HIS A 247 -13.40 -13.61 8.30
N LEU A 248 -13.25 -14.93 8.16
CA LEU A 248 -13.43 -15.90 9.23
C LEU A 248 -12.12 -16.13 9.99
N ASP A 249 -11.03 -16.30 9.25
CA ASP A 249 -9.68 -16.54 9.77
C ASP A 249 -8.62 -15.88 8.86
N PRO A 250 -8.29 -14.60 9.12
CA PRO A 250 -7.27 -13.88 8.37
C PRO A 250 -5.88 -14.51 8.49
N ASP A 251 -5.56 -15.13 9.62
CA ASP A 251 -4.25 -15.72 9.88
C ASP A 251 -4.05 -16.99 9.07
N SER A 252 -5.03 -17.89 9.05
CA SER A 252 -5.00 -19.07 8.17
C SER A 252 -4.90 -18.69 6.70
N SER A 253 -5.58 -17.62 6.29
CA SER A 253 -5.50 -17.09 4.92
C SER A 253 -4.07 -16.63 4.57
N PHE A 254 -3.40 -15.95 5.51
CA PHE A 254 -2.00 -15.58 5.35
C PHE A 254 -1.07 -16.80 5.33
N GLN A 255 -1.27 -17.77 6.22
CA GLN A 255 -0.44 -18.98 6.27
C GLN A 255 -0.55 -19.80 4.98
N ALA A 256 -1.74 -19.91 4.40
CA ALA A 256 -1.92 -20.55 3.09
C ALA A 256 -1.09 -19.86 2.00
N ILE A 257 -1.06 -18.53 1.98
CA ILE A 257 -0.23 -17.74 1.06
C ILE A 257 1.27 -17.93 1.36
N ALA A 258 1.66 -18.01 2.63
CA ALA A 258 3.04 -18.17 3.03
C ALA A 258 3.59 -19.56 2.68
N LEU A 259 2.81 -20.62 2.92
CA LEU A 259 3.19 -22.01 2.63
C LEU A 259 3.32 -22.27 1.13
N ALA A 260 2.46 -21.68 0.30
CA ALA A 260 2.55 -21.82 -1.16
C ALA A 260 3.82 -21.16 -1.76
N HIS A 261 4.58 -20.39 -0.97
CA HIS A 261 5.71 -19.59 -1.42
C HIS A 261 6.91 -19.60 -0.46
N ALA A 262 6.95 -20.58 0.45
CA ALA A 262 8.11 -20.91 1.28
C ALA A 262 9.11 -21.75 0.46
#